data_AF-A0A4P9XGC6-F1
#
_entry.id   AF-A0A4P9XGC6-F1
#
_cell.length_a   1.000
_cell.length_b   1.000
_cell.length_c   1.000
_cell.angle_alpha   90.00
_cell.angle_beta   90.00
_cell.angle_gamma   90.00
#
_symmetry.space_group_name_H-M   'P 1'
#
loop_
_entity.id
_entity.type
_entity.pdbx_description
1 polymer ?
#
loop_
_entity_poly.entity_id
_entity_poly.type
_entity_poly.pdbx_seq_one_letter_code
_entity_poly.pdbx_strand_id
1 'polypeptide(L)'
;MFSNIRRGSVFLAVVLLSMLALASASPTGASSHSSSLQDRFPSANFPIMGVTPEGFPIRAGGTEMHLIRTAPRVQRWITEEEVWELKRQRIGFIDVTFYPEYSEYEQ
;
A
#
# COMPACT_ATOMS: atom_id res chain seq x y z
N MET A 1 -75.83 10.47 -18.51
CA MET A 1 -74.45 10.14 -18.90
C MET A 1 -73.64 9.95 -17.62
N PHE A 2 -73.17 8.72 -17.39
CA PHE A 2 -72.19 8.16 -16.43
C PHE A 2 -71.83 8.97 -15.16
N SER A 3 -72.23 8.55 -13.96
CA SER A 3 -71.68 7.43 -13.14
C SER A 3 -70.27 7.67 -12.56
N ASN A 4 -70.26 8.00 -11.26
CA ASN A 4 -69.77 7.14 -10.16
C ASN A 4 -68.26 7.12 -9.80
N ILE A 5 -68.02 6.98 -8.47
CA ILE A 5 -66.95 6.23 -7.78
C ILE A 5 -65.87 7.01 -7.00
N ARG A 6 -65.96 6.81 -5.67
CA ARG A 6 -64.93 6.98 -4.63
C ARG A 6 -63.72 6.06 -4.88
N ARG A 7 -62.50 6.49 -4.55
CA ARG A 7 -61.33 5.69 -4.13
C ARG A 7 -60.20 6.70 -3.88
N GLY A 8 -59.60 6.82 -2.70
CA GLY A 8 -59.18 5.78 -1.78
C GLY A 8 -57.66 5.92 -1.67
N SER A 9 -57.18 6.41 -0.53
CA SER A 9 -55.78 6.31 -0.14
C SER A 9 -55.31 4.88 -0.36
N VAL A 10 -54.31 4.68 -1.21
CA VAL A 10 -53.55 3.44 -1.22
C VAL A 10 -52.09 3.84 -1.13
N PHE A 11 -51.51 3.34 -0.05
CA PHE A 11 -50.15 3.51 0.37
C PHE A 11 -49.15 3.15 -0.73
N LEU A 12 -48.09 3.95 -0.71
CA LEU A 12 -46.77 3.76 -1.27
C LEU A 12 -46.19 2.35 -0.97
N ALA A 13 -45.21 1.96 -1.79
CA ALA A 13 -44.36 0.75 -1.75
C ALA A 13 -44.90 -0.39 -2.63
N VAL A 14 -44.13 -1.02 -3.50
CA VAL A 14 -42.74 -1.45 -3.37
C VAL A 14 -42.06 -1.38 -4.74
N VAL A 15 -40.82 -0.91 -4.72
CA VAL A 15 -39.92 -0.69 -5.86
C VAL A 15 -39.35 -2.02 -6.37
N LEU A 16 -39.30 -2.14 -7.71
CA LEU A 16 -38.50 -3.07 -8.51
C LEU A 16 -37.08 -3.28 -7.97
N LEU A 17 -36.52 -4.49 -8.03
CA LEU A 17 -35.33 -4.76 -8.85
C LEU A 17 -34.95 -6.26 -8.85
N SER A 18 -34.95 -6.86 -10.05
CA SER A 18 -34.14 -8.02 -10.37
C SER A 18 -32.65 -7.63 -10.31
N MET A 19 -31.78 -8.48 -9.78
CA MET A 19 -30.34 -8.60 -10.13
C MET A 19 -29.81 -9.87 -9.44
N LEU A 20 -29.54 -10.93 -10.21
CA LEU A 20 -28.24 -11.24 -10.81
C LEU A 20 -27.36 -12.02 -9.82
N ALA A 21 -27.13 -13.29 -10.16
CA ALA A 21 -26.30 -14.22 -9.42
C ALA A 21 -24.88 -13.66 -9.20
N LEU A 22 -24.35 -13.84 -8.00
CA LEU A 22 -22.91 -13.76 -7.78
C LEU A 22 -22.47 -14.96 -6.97
N ALA A 23 -21.91 -15.94 -7.68
CA ALA A 23 -21.09 -16.99 -7.09
C ALA A 23 -19.92 -16.29 -6.38
N SER A 24 -19.89 -16.36 -5.06
CA SER A 24 -18.73 -15.97 -4.27
C SER A 24 -17.63 -17.01 -4.47
N ALA A 25 -16.93 -16.92 -5.60
CA ALA A 25 -15.61 -17.51 -5.72
C ALA A 25 -14.69 -16.69 -4.81
N SER A 26 -14.39 -17.19 -3.62
CA SER A 26 -13.31 -16.67 -2.80
C SER A 26 -12.01 -16.78 -3.62
N PRO A 27 -11.30 -15.68 -3.92
CA PRO A 27 -9.96 -15.79 -4.47
C PRO A 27 -9.04 -16.31 -3.37
N THR A 28 -8.82 -17.61 -3.39
CA THR A 28 -7.75 -18.28 -2.64
C THR A 28 -6.40 -17.84 -3.22
N GLY A 29 -5.53 -17.28 -2.38
CA GLY A 29 -4.08 -17.32 -2.58
C GLY A 29 -3.44 -16.15 -3.32
N ALA A 30 -3.31 -15.00 -2.66
CA ALA A 30 -2.38 -13.95 -3.07
C ALA A 30 -1.86 -13.13 -1.87
N SER A 31 -1.30 -13.77 -0.83
CA SER A 31 -0.69 -13.01 0.28
C SER A 31 0.61 -13.57 0.87
N SER A 32 1.15 -14.67 0.32
CA SER A 32 2.34 -15.32 0.90
C SER A 32 3.69 -14.80 0.39
N HIS A 33 3.72 -13.97 -0.66
CA HIS A 33 4.99 -13.45 -1.23
C HIS A 33 5.35 -12.05 -0.70
N SER A 34 4.36 -11.22 -0.37
CA SER A 34 4.61 -9.88 0.20
C SER A 34 5.04 -9.94 1.66
N SER A 35 4.55 -10.95 2.41
CA SER A 35 4.87 -11.16 3.82
C SER A 35 6.36 -11.50 3.99
N SER A 36 6.90 -12.42 3.19
CA SER A 36 8.33 -12.78 3.25
C SER A 36 9.27 -11.67 2.80
N LEU A 37 8.83 -10.78 1.89
CA LEU A 37 9.61 -9.61 1.50
C LEU A 37 9.60 -8.52 2.58
N GLN A 38 8.46 -8.32 3.25
CA GLN A 38 8.35 -7.37 4.35
C GLN A 38 9.27 -7.75 5.52
N ASP A 39 9.44 -9.05 5.79
CA ASP A 39 10.34 -9.56 6.84
C ASP A 39 11.81 -9.19 6.61
N ARG A 40 12.23 -9.01 5.35
CA ARG A 40 13.60 -8.59 5.00
C ARG A 40 13.86 -7.11 5.25
N PHE A 41 12.81 -6.30 5.34
CA PHE A 41 12.89 -4.85 5.54
C PHE A 41 11.91 -4.43 6.65
N PRO A 42 12.19 -4.81 7.91
CA PRO A 42 11.25 -4.63 9.01
C PRO A 42 10.97 -3.15 9.35
N SER A 43 11.88 -2.25 8.98
CA SER A 43 11.69 -0.80 9.16
C SER A 43 10.87 -0.13 8.04
N ALA A 44 10.54 -0.86 6.96
CA ALA A 44 9.75 -0.31 5.86
C ALA A 44 8.29 -0.16 6.26
N ASN A 45 7.80 1.08 6.23
CA ASN A 45 6.43 1.44 6.57
C ASN A 45 5.51 1.52 5.34
N PHE A 46 5.87 0.84 4.25
CA PHE A 46 5.13 0.80 2.99
C PHE A 46 5.07 -0.63 2.44
N PRO A 47 4.06 -0.96 1.61
CA PRO A 47 3.96 -2.28 0.98
C PRO A 47 5.10 -2.51 -0.02
N ILE A 48 5.86 -3.58 0.18
CA ILE A 48 6.94 -3.99 -0.73
C ILE A 48 6.36 -4.88 -1.81
N MET A 49 6.51 -4.44 -3.06
CA MET A 49 6.01 -5.14 -4.26
C MET A 49 7.08 -5.99 -4.92
N GLY A 50 8.35 -5.71 -4.64
CA GLY A 50 9.48 -6.43 -5.19
C GLY A 50 10.80 -5.94 -4.59
N VAL A 51 11.89 -6.50 -5.09
CA VAL A 51 13.25 -6.10 -4.72
C VAL A 51 14.05 -6.02 -6.02
N THR A 52 14.86 -4.97 -6.17
CA THR A 52 15.75 -4.84 -7.32
C THR A 52 16.86 -5.91 -7.29
N PRO A 53 17.52 -6.18 -8.42
CA PRO A 53 18.68 -7.09 -8.45
C PRO A 53 19.78 -6.72 -7.43
N GLU A 54 19.90 -5.44 -7.12
CA GLU A 54 20.85 -4.85 -6.17
C GLU A 54 20.38 -4.98 -4.71
N GLY A 55 19.14 -5.42 -4.48
CA GLY A 55 18.61 -5.68 -3.14
C GLY A 55 17.76 -4.56 -2.55
N PHE A 56 17.36 -3.55 -3.32
CA PHE A 56 16.52 -2.45 -2.81
C PHE A 56 15.04 -2.79 -2.86
N PRO A 57 14.25 -2.48 -1.82
CA PRO A 57 12.82 -2.71 -1.84
C PRO A 57 12.12 -1.74 -2.81
N ILE A 58 11.15 -2.28 -3.54
CA ILE A 58 10.34 -1.55 -4.51
C ILE A 58 8.94 -1.37 -3.91
N ARG A 59 8.44 -0.13 -3.81
CA ARG A 59 7.07 0.17 -3.38
C ARG A 59 6.07 0.14 -4.53
N ALA A 60 4.79 0.26 -4.20
CA ALA A 60 3.71 0.46 -5.17
C ALA A 60 4.06 1.58 -6.18
N GLY A 61 3.88 1.29 -7.47
CA GLY A 61 4.26 2.18 -8.57
C GLY A 61 5.65 1.91 -9.16
N GLY A 62 6.37 0.89 -8.68
CA GLY A 62 7.68 0.53 -9.23
C GLY A 62 8.83 1.43 -8.76
N THR A 63 8.61 2.19 -7.68
CA THR A 63 9.61 3.12 -7.14
C THR A 63 10.57 2.39 -6.20
N GLU A 64 11.86 2.55 -6.44
CA GLU A 64 12.92 2.08 -5.56
C GLU A 64 13.00 2.94 -4.29
N MET A 65 13.27 2.30 -3.15
CA MET A 65 13.35 2.96 -1.86
C MET A 65 14.71 2.71 -1.20
N HIS A 66 15.31 3.77 -0.66
CA HIS A 66 16.57 3.76 0.07
C HIS A 66 16.33 4.12 1.54
N LEU A 67 16.76 3.27 2.45
CA LEU A 67 16.82 3.58 3.87
C LEU A 67 18.07 4.40 4.15
N ILE A 68 17.88 5.66 4.50
CA ILE A 68 18.99 6.54 4.86
C ILE A 68 18.98 6.89 6.36
N ARG A 69 20.15 7.26 6.87
CA ARG A 69 20.35 7.83 8.20
C ARG A 69 21.02 9.20 8.09
N THR A 70 20.34 10.27 8.51
CA THR A 70 20.86 11.66 8.47
C THR A 70 21.44 12.13 9.80
N ALA A 71 21.02 11.53 10.91
CA ALA A 71 21.54 11.78 12.25
C ALA A 71 21.47 10.49 13.08
N PRO A 72 22.17 10.41 14.22
CA PRO A 72 22.00 9.30 15.16
C PRO A 72 20.51 9.12 15.48
N ARG A 73 19.99 7.89 15.28
CA ARG A 73 18.58 7.52 15.47
C ARG A 73 17.55 8.16 14.54
N VAL A 74 17.97 8.95 13.55
CA VAL A 74 17.06 9.49 12.53
C VAL A 74 17.26 8.71 11.24
N GLN A 75 16.38 7.75 11.01
CA GLN A 75 16.32 6.96 9.78
C GLN A 75 15.01 7.20 9.06
N ARG A 76 15.04 7.15 7.73
CA ARG A 76 13.84 7.22 6.91
C ARG A 76 14.06 6.57 5.56
N TRP A 77 12.99 6.00 5.03
CA TRP A 77 12.94 5.54 3.65
C TRP A 77 12.65 6.72 2.72
N ILE A 78 13.45 6.85 1.68
CA ILE A 78 13.32 7.92 0.68
C ILE A 78 13.49 7.34 -0.73
N THR A 79 13.04 8.05 -1.75
CA THR A 79 13.28 7.65 -3.14
C THR A 79 14.66 8.07 -3.63
N GLU A 80 15.07 7.56 -4.79
CA GLU A 80 16.33 7.97 -5.43
C GLU A 80 16.37 9.50 -5.68
N GLU A 81 15.26 10.10 -6.09
CA GLU A 81 15.17 11.54 -6.33
C GLU A 81 15.43 12.35 -5.06
N GLU A 82 14.93 11.87 -3.91
CA GLU A 82 15.20 12.49 -2.62
C GLU A 82 16.66 12.31 -2.19
N VAL A 83 17.28 11.17 -2.50
CA VAL A 83 18.73 10.96 -2.31
C VAL A 83 19.52 12.01 -3.10
N TRP A 84 19.14 12.23 -4.36
CA TRP A 84 19.75 13.25 -5.19
C TRP A 84 19.55 14.67 -4.65
N GLU A 85 18.38 14.97 -4.08
CA GLU A 85 18.14 16.26 -3.42
C GLU A 85 19.04 16.47 -2.20
N LEU A 86 19.21 15.45 -1.36
CA LEU A 86 20.14 15.52 -0.22
C LEU A 86 21.58 15.77 -0.67
N LYS A 87 22.02 15.07 -1.73
CA LYS A 87 23.34 15.30 -2.34
C LYS A 87 23.48 16.73 -2.87
N ARG A 88 22.45 17.27 -3.55
CA ARG A 88 22.44 18.67 -4.04
C ARG A 88 22.56 19.68 -2.90
N GLN A 89 21.86 19.45 -1.80
CA GLN A 89 21.88 20.31 -0.62
C GLN A 89 23.14 20.13 0.25
N ARG A 90 24.05 19.21 -0.12
CA ARG A 90 25.24 18.83 0.65
C ARG A 90 24.91 18.39 2.09
N ILE A 91 23.75 17.76 2.28
CA ILE A 91 23.37 17.16 3.55
C ILE A 91 24.07 15.82 3.66
N GLY A 92 24.82 15.60 4.74
CA GLY A 92 25.44 14.32 5.03
C GLY A 92 24.41 13.26 5.41
N PHE A 93 24.51 12.08 4.81
CA PHE A 93 23.71 10.91 5.16
C PHE A 93 24.50 9.62 4.93
N ILE A 94 24.02 8.53 5.53
CA ILE A 94 24.52 7.17 5.32
C ILE A 94 23.38 6.37 4.68
N ASP A 95 23.65 5.65 3.59
CA ASP A 95 22.73 4.66 3.04
C ASP A 95 22.87 3.35 3.83
N VAL A 96 21.79 2.96 4.50
CA VAL A 96 21.72 1.77 5.38
C VAL A 96 21.19 0.56 4.62
N THR A 97 20.57 0.76 3.46
CA THR A 97 19.91 -0.32 2.70
C THR A 97 20.87 -1.43 2.29
N PHE A 98 22.14 -1.10 2.06
CA PHE A 98 23.21 -2.04 1.69
C PHE A 98 23.67 -2.97 2.82
N TYR A 99 23.30 -2.68 4.07
CA TYR A 99 23.89 -3.32 5.25
C TYR A 99 22.83 -3.85 6.21
N PRO A 100 21.94 -4.78 5.79
CA PRO A 100 20.92 -5.34 6.69
C PRO A 100 21.54 -5.99 7.94
N GLU A 101 22.71 -6.62 7.82
CA GLU A 101 23.45 -7.24 8.94
C GLU A 101 23.98 -6.24 9.99
N TYR A 102 24.07 -4.95 9.69
CA TYR A 102 24.54 -3.95 10.66
C TYR A 102 23.42 -3.37 11.53
N SER A 103 22.16 -3.76 11.28
CA SER A 103 21.03 -3.34 12.11
C SER A 103 20.94 -4.07 13.45
N GLU A 104 21.66 -5.18 13.63
CA GLU A 104 21.60 -6.03 14.83
C GLU A 104 22.57 -5.60 15.95
N TYR A 105 23.47 -4.64 15.70
CA TYR A 105 24.53 -4.25 16.65
C TYR A 105 24.20 -3.01 17.52
N GLU A 106 22.98 -2.46 17.48
CA GLU A 106 22.58 -1.35 18.35
C GLU A 106 21.51 -1.77 19.39
N GLN A 107 21.84 -2.75 20.24
CA GLN A 107 21.12 -3.05 21.49
C GLN A 107 21.87 -2.51 22.71
#